data_AF-A0A6A4X1G6-F1
#
_entry.id   AF-A0A6A4X1G6-F1
#
_cell.length_a   1.000
_cell.length_b   1.000
_cell.length_c   1.000
_cell.angle_alpha   90.00
_cell.angle_beta   90.00
_cell.angle_gamma   90.00
#
_symmetry.space_group_name_H-M   'P 1'
#
loop_
_entity.id
_entity.type
_entity.pdbx_description
1 polymer ?
#
loop_
_entity_poly.entity_id
_entity_poly.type
_entity_poly.pdbx_seq_one_letter_code
_entity_poly.pdbx_strand_id
1 'polypeptide(L)'
;MLHTLETCLIGTWHSDSFFLFLSKFGFQRTSSPNRRDSEGHIFGNVTTVSGSESGEPGALLAVLDRTFFLDFYTNRSWPARDAACRRMFAGLSRVAYDARCFDDGEEDFLRRVPCPRGALCPDEDAPENVVTGHQFTYSIQDVHQPRFWYISLVACHRDPVTCEWRHTRQPISVQYDIWLVNGDPRKRAQNPLEYQFSFDEQV
;
A
#
# COMPACT_ATOMS: atom_id res chain seq x y z
N MET A 1 -29.07 -10.56 3.01
CA MET A 1 -27.71 -10.46 3.57
C MET A 1 -26.84 -9.91 2.45
N LEU A 2 -26.57 -8.61 2.47
CA LEU A 2 -25.89 -7.90 1.39
C LEU A 2 -24.38 -7.98 1.64
N HIS A 3 -23.65 -8.60 0.72
CA HIS A 3 -22.20 -8.69 0.78
C HIS A 3 -21.62 -7.35 0.33
N THR A 4 -20.91 -6.66 1.23
CA THR A 4 -19.82 -5.77 0.81
C THR A 4 -18.92 -6.60 -0.10
N LEU A 5 -18.63 -6.15 -1.31
CA LEU A 5 -17.68 -6.84 -2.19
C LEU A 5 -16.29 -6.42 -1.75
N GLU A 6 -15.74 -7.20 -0.84
CA GLU A 6 -14.44 -7.00 -0.24
C GLU A 6 -13.50 -8.05 -0.84
N THR A 7 -12.38 -7.61 -1.40
CA THR A 7 -11.32 -8.52 -1.79
C THR A 7 -10.32 -8.60 -0.65
N CYS A 8 -10.02 -9.80 -0.20
CA CYS A 8 -9.04 -10.04 0.85
C CYS A 8 -7.80 -10.72 0.25
N LEU A 9 -6.63 -10.15 0.52
CA LEU A 9 -5.34 -10.69 0.14
C LEU A 9 -4.66 -11.19 1.41
N ILE A 10 -4.46 -12.50 1.50
CA ILE A 10 -3.83 -13.13 2.67
C ILE A 10 -2.61 -13.91 2.22
N GLY A 11 -1.50 -13.75 2.94
CA GLY A 11 -0.32 -14.55 2.67
C GLY A 11 0.88 -14.20 3.52
N THR A 12 2.04 -14.71 3.09
CA THR A 12 3.33 -14.44 3.72
C THR A 12 4.34 -14.11 2.63
N TRP A 13 5.16 -13.11 2.88
CA TRP A 13 6.23 -12.71 1.96
C TRP A 13 7.56 -12.62 2.70
N HIS A 14 8.62 -13.05 2.02
CA HIS A 14 9.99 -13.02 2.51
C HIS A 14 10.80 -12.11 1.60
N SER A 15 11.56 -11.18 2.18
CA SER A 15 12.31 -10.18 1.41
C SER A 15 13.46 -10.73 0.57
N ASP A 16 13.84 -12.00 0.77
CA ASP A 16 14.72 -12.72 -0.16
C ASP A 16 14.13 -12.74 -1.58
N SER A 17 12.80 -12.76 -1.69
CA SER A 17 12.10 -12.37 -2.90
C SER A 17 12.01 -10.85 -2.96
N PHE A 18 12.90 -10.24 -3.74
CA PHE A 18 13.05 -8.78 -3.84
C PHE A 18 11.74 -8.01 -4.06
N PHE A 19 10.78 -8.61 -4.77
CA PHE A 19 9.54 -7.97 -5.17
C PHE A 19 8.40 -8.98 -5.24
N LEU A 20 7.24 -8.61 -4.70
CA LEU A 20 5.99 -9.35 -4.84
C LEU A 20 4.88 -8.41 -5.32
N PHE A 21 4.29 -8.74 -6.45
CA PHE A 21 3.04 -8.13 -6.89
C PHE A 21 1.88 -8.84 -6.19
N LEU A 22 1.00 -8.09 -5.53
CA LEU A 22 -0.11 -8.64 -4.76
C LEU A 22 -1.43 -8.61 -5.55
N SER A 23 -1.79 -7.44 -6.09
CA SER A 23 -3.06 -7.27 -6.79
C SER A 23 -3.09 -6.01 -7.66
N LYS A 24 -3.98 -6.03 -8.65
CA LYS A 24 -4.46 -4.86 -9.39
C LYS A 24 -5.95 -4.75 -9.11
N PHE A 25 -6.40 -3.61 -8.60
CA PHE A 25 -7.78 -3.39 -8.22
C PHE A 25 -8.33 -2.10 -8.81
N GLY A 26 -9.57 -2.13 -9.28
CA GLY A 26 -10.25 -0.96 -9.82
C GLY A 26 -11.06 -0.25 -8.75
N PHE A 27 -10.73 1.00 -8.47
CA PHE A 27 -11.56 1.84 -7.61
C PHE A 27 -12.51 2.70 -8.44
N GLN A 28 -13.72 2.83 -7.94
CA GLN A 28 -14.75 3.64 -8.57
C GLN A 28 -14.45 5.14 -8.42
N ARG A 29 -15.09 5.94 -9.27
CA ARG A 29 -14.96 7.39 -9.21
C ARG A 29 -15.55 7.89 -7.89
N THR A 30 -14.76 8.62 -7.13
CA THR A 30 -15.22 9.29 -5.91
C THR A 30 -16.24 10.38 -6.25
N SER A 31 -17.41 10.33 -5.63
CA SER A 31 -18.47 11.30 -5.83
C SER A 31 -18.18 12.60 -5.06
N SER A 32 -18.16 13.74 -5.74
CA SER A 32 -17.94 15.05 -5.08
C SER A 32 -18.95 15.38 -3.97
N PRO A 33 -20.25 15.03 -4.06
CA PRO A 33 -21.22 15.30 -2.99
C PRO A 33 -21.01 14.43 -1.74
N ASN A 34 -20.55 13.19 -1.91
CA ASN A 34 -20.38 12.20 -0.84
C ASN A 34 -18.96 11.61 -0.87
N ARG A 35 -17.93 12.47 -0.86
CA ARG A 35 -16.53 12.04 -1.06
C ARG A 35 -16.16 10.88 -0.16
N ARG A 36 -16.19 11.10 1.16
CA ARG A 36 -15.83 10.10 2.19
C ARG A 36 -16.54 8.76 2.04
N ASP A 37 -17.77 8.76 1.53
CA ASP A 37 -18.60 7.55 1.46
C ASP A 37 -18.37 6.75 0.18
N SER A 38 -17.75 7.40 -0.81
CA SER A 38 -17.48 6.85 -2.14
C SER A 38 -15.98 6.69 -2.44
N GLU A 39 -15.11 6.93 -1.45
CA GLU A 39 -13.67 6.64 -1.58
C GLU A 39 -13.45 5.14 -1.54
N GLY A 40 -12.49 4.67 -2.33
CA GLY A 40 -11.95 3.34 -2.15
C GLY A 40 -11.13 3.27 -0.86
N HIS A 41 -11.05 2.10 -0.23
CA HIS A 41 -10.15 1.88 0.89
C HIS A 41 -9.31 0.63 0.67
N ILE A 42 -8.03 0.74 1.01
CA ILE A 42 -7.11 -0.39 1.17
C ILE A 42 -6.63 -0.36 2.61
N PHE A 43 -6.99 -1.35 3.41
CA PHE A 43 -6.65 -1.39 4.83
C PHE A 43 -6.29 -2.81 5.24
N GLY A 44 -5.55 -2.97 6.32
CA GLY A 44 -5.11 -4.30 6.68
C GLY A 44 -4.02 -4.37 7.71
N ASN A 45 -3.42 -5.54 7.77
CA ASN A 45 -2.27 -5.88 8.60
C ASN A 45 -1.13 -6.32 7.68
N VAL A 46 0.09 -5.82 7.94
CA VAL A 46 1.34 -6.33 7.34
C VAL A 46 2.34 -6.50 8.46
N THR A 47 2.21 -7.59 9.19
CA THR A 47 2.80 -7.76 10.51
C THR A 47 4.09 -8.59 10.46
N THR A 48 5.06 -8.27 11.32
CA THR A 48 6.31 -9.05 11.46
C THR A 48 6.02 -10.50 11.90
N VAL A 49 6.52 -11.46 11.14
CA VAL A 49 6.59 -12.88 11.54
C VAL A 49 7.92 -13.16 12.26
N SER A 50 9.04 -12.74 11.67
CA SER A 50 10.41 -12.92 12.17
C SER A 50 11.40 -12.00 11.44
N GLY A 51 12.56 -11.68 12.05
CA GLY A 51 13.68 -11.00 11.37
C GLY A 51 13.86 -9.50 11.60
N SER A 52 12.99 -8.86 12.41
CA SER A 52 13.23 -7.50 12.92
C SER A 52 12.97 -7.49 14.43
N GLU A 53 13.95 -7.97 15.21
CA GLU A 53 13.92 -7.84 16.68
C GLU A 53 14.19 -6.39 17.12
N SER A 54 14.70 -5.54 16.21
CA SER A 54 14.90 -4.10 16.42
C SER A 54 13.70 -3.23 16.07
N GLY A 55 12.67 -3.77 15.40
CA GLY A 55 11.49 -3.00 15.01
C GLY A 55 11.74 -1.95 13.91
N GLU A 56 12.93 -1.94 13.29
CA GLU A 56 13.18 -1.05 12.15
C GLU A 56 12.52 -1.63 10.88
N PRO A 57 11.66 -0.86 10.20
CA PRO A 57 11.03 -1.31 8.96
C PRO A 57 12.06 -1.53 7.86
N GLY A 58 12.02 -2.70 7.25
CA GLY A 58 12.96 -3.13 6.22
C GLY A 58 12.32 -3.29 4.84
N ALA A 59 11.06 -2.97 4.63
CA ALA A 59 10.44 -3.05 3.31
C ALA A 59 9.35 -2.01 3.15
N LEU A 60 8.80 -1.96 1.95
CA LEU A 60 7.66 -1.12 1.64
C LEU A 60 6.50 -1.95 1.12
N LEU A 61 5.31 -1.64 1.64
CA LEU A 61 4.06 -1.79 0.93
C LEU A 61 3.88 -0.55 0.04
N ALA A 62 3.79 -0.78 -1.26
CA ALA A 62 3.56 0.27 -2.26
C ALA A 62 2.17 0.10 -2.86
N VAL A 63 1.37 1.16 -2.77
CA VAL A 63 0.02 1.27 -3.32
C VAL A 63 0.04 2.40 -4.34
N LEU A 64 0.11 2.03 -5.62
CA LEU A 64 0.41 2.96 -6.71
C LEU A 64 -0.71 2.98 -7.75
N ASP A 65 -0.99 4.13 -8.32
CA ASP A 65 -1.78 4.21 -9.55
C ASP A 65 -0.92 3.79 -10.77
N ARG A 66 -1.56 3.69 -11.94
CA ARG A 66 -0.86 3.31 -13.19
C ARG A 66 0.29 4.26 -13.54
N THR A 67 0.18 5.55 -13.23
CA THR A 67 1.15 6.59 -13.60
C THR A 67 2.52 6.26 -13.06
N PHE A 68 2.59 5.83 -11.80
CA PHE A 68 3.86 5.48 -11.15
C PHE A 68 4.19 3.99 -11.21
N PHE A 69 3.18 3.12 -11.23
CA PHE A 69 3.38 1.67 -11.15
C PHE A 69 4.22 1.11 -12.31
N LEU A 70 4.07 1.60 -13.54
CA LEU A 70 4.76 1.01 -14.69
C LEU A 70 6.29 1.16 -14.61
N ASP A 71 6.77 2.36 -14.29
CA ASP A 71 8.20 2.63 -14.14
C ASP A 71 8.74 1.93 -12.89
N PHE A 72 8.00 1.97 -11.79
CA PHE A 72 8.30 1.25 -10.56
C PHE A 72 8.47 -0.25 -10.83
N TYR A 73 7.49 -0.88 -11.47
CA TYR A 73 7.50 -2.30 -11.78
C TYR A 73 8.64 -2.65 -12.75
N THR A 74 8.82 -1.90 -13.84
CA THR A 74 9.82 -2.22 -14.87
C THR A 74 11.25 -2.18 -14.32
N ASN A 75 11.55 -1.24 -13.42
CA ASN A 75 12.88 -1.09 -12.84
C ASN A 75 13.24 -2.18 -11.80
N ARG A 76 12.29 -3.00 -11.36
CA ARG A 76 12.54 -4.10 -10.39
C ARG A 76 13.53 -5.14 -10.88
N SER A 77 13.62 -5.31 -12.21
CA SER A 77 14.45 -6.31 -12.87
C SER A 77 15.91 -5.88 -13.01
N TRP A 78 16.28 -4.69 -12.50
CA TRP A 78 17.66 -4.22 -12.56
C TRP A 78 18.59 -5.10 -11.70
N PRO A 79 19.75 -5.56 -12.22
CA PRO A 79 20.59 -6.55 -11.53
C PRO A 79 21.12 -6.09 -10.16
N ALA A 80 21.60 -4.85 -10.07
CA ALA A 80 22.12 -4.30 -8.83
C ALA A 80 20.97 -3.77 -7.96
N ARG A 81 20.66 -4.43 -6.83
CA ARG A 81 19.46 -4.14 -6.03
C ARG A 81 19.38 -2.71 -5.48
N ASP A 82 20.49 -2.14 -5.02
CA ASP A 82 20.53 -0.72 -4.60
C ASP A 82 20.26 0.24 -5.78
N ALA A 83 20.65 -0.13 -7.00
CA ALA A 83 20.29 0.65 -8.19
C ALA A 83 18.85 0.39 -8.64
N ALA A 84 18.32 -0.83 -8.45
CA ALA A 84 16.92 -1.14 -8.67
C ALA A 84 16.04 -0.26 -7.78
N CYS A 85 16.26 -0.25 -6.46
CA CYS A 85 15.51 0.61 -5.54
C CYS A 85 15.52 2.09 -5.97
N ARG A 86 16.70 2.66 -6.22
CA ARG A 86 16.80 4.07 -6.68
C ARG A 86 16.01 4.34 -7.96
N ARG A 87 16.00 3.41 -8.92
CA ARG A 87 15.28 3.57 -10.18
C ARG A 87 13.77 3.38 -10.01
N MET A 88 13.35 2.38 -9.24
CA MET A 88 11.95 2.08 -8.96
C MET A 88 11.25 3.28 -8.31
N PHE A 89 11.93 3.97 -7.40
CA PHE A 89 11.38 5.08 -6.62
C PHE A 89 11.78 6.47 -7.14
N ALA A 90 12.45 6.59 -8.28
CA ALA A 90 12.93 7.87 -8.80
C ALA A 90 11.80 8.89 -9.04
N GLY A 91 10.67 8.43 -9.61
CA GLY A 91 9.47 9.26 -9.80
C GLY A 91 8.74 9.51 -8.48
N LEU A 92 8.60 8.46 -7.65
CA LEU A 92 7.91 8.52 -6.36
C LEU A 92 8.57 9.48 -5.37
N SER A 93 9.89 9.62 -5.41
CA SER A 93 10.65 10.52 -4.53
C SER A 93 10.28 12.00 -4.65
N ARG A 94 9.47 12.37 -5.65
CA ARG A 94 9.04 13.75 -5.92
C ARG A 94 7.59 14.02 -5.55
N VAL A 95 6.84 12.99 -5.15
CA VAL A 95 5.38 13.08 -4.93
C VAL A 95 4.94 12.36 -3.67
N ALA A 96 5.57 11.22 -3.33
CA ALA A 96 5.17 10.40 -2.21
C ALA A 96 5.65 11.02 -0.91
N TYR A 97 4.71 11.28 0.00
CA TYR A 97 4.98 11.82 1.32
C TYR A 97 5.93 10.90 2.11
N ASP A 98 6.88 11.53 2.81
CA ASP A 98 7.75 10.90 3.79
C ASP A 98 8.08 11.92 4.88
N ALA A 99 7.64 11.66 6.11
CA ALA A 99 7.76 12.60 7.22
C ALA A 99 9.20 13.09 7.52
N ARG A 100 10.25 12.38 7.07
CA ARG A 100 11.65 12.78 7.28
C ARG A 100 12.31 13.31 6.03
N CYS A 101 11.98 12.74 4.89
CA CYS A 101 12.73 12.95 3.66
C CYS A 101 11.97 13.70 2.57
N PHE A 102 10.64 13.87 2.71
CA PHE A 102 9.80 14.64 1.80
C PHE A 102 8.42 14.93 2.44
N ASP A 103 8.37 15.86 3.38
CA ASP A 103 7.17 16.23 4.13
C ASP A 103 6.17 17.10 3.33
N ASP A 104 6.63 17.71 2.24
CA ASP A 104 5.78 18.40 1.26
C ASP A 104 5.15 17.45 0.22
N GLY A 105 5.28 16.14 0.37
CA GLY A 105 4.69 15.17 -0.55
C GLY A 105 3.16 15.15 -0.48
N GLU A 106 2.52 15.15 -1.64
CA GLU A 106 1.06 15.21 -1.75
C GLU A 106 0.40 13.83 -1.75
N GLU A 107 1.15 12.78 -2.11
CA GLU A 107 0.62 11.45 -2.36
C GLU A 107 0.97 10.46 -1.26
N ASP A 108 -0.05 9.75 -0.77
CA ASP A 108 0.09 8.73 0.25
C ASP A 108 0.21 7.32 -0.36
N PHE A 109 1.40 6.99 -0.86
CA PHE A 109 1.64 5.77 -1.63
C PHE A 109 2.36 4.66 -0.88
N LEU A 110 3.09 4.99 0.19
CA LEU A 110 4.10 4.11 0.77
C LEU A 110 3.85 3.87 2.24
N ARG A 111 3.99 2.62 2.66
CA ARG A 111 4.02 2.23 4.07
C ARG A 111 5.23 1.37 4.35
N ARG A 112 5.97 1.74 5.39
CA ARG A 112 7.09 1.00 5.94
C ARG A 112 6.57 -0.23 6.66
N VAL A 113 7.04 -1.39 6.20
CA VAL A 113 6.66 -2.70 6.71
C VAL A 113 7.90 -3.50 7.10
N PRO A 114 7.79 -4.47 8.03
CA PRO A 114 6.56 -4.83 8.75
C PRO A 114 6.13 -3.81 9.80
N CYS A 115 4.84 -3.83 10.11
CA CYS A 115 4.24 -3.07 11.19
C CYS A 115 4.30 -3.87 12.49
N PRO A 116 4.55 -3.23 13.66
CA PRO A 116 4.68 -3.93 14.93
C PRO A 116 3.38 -4.67 15.32
N ARG A 117 3.51 -5.86 15.91
CA ARG A 117 2.35 -6.68 16.32
C ARG A 117 1.43 -5.91 17.26
N GLY A 118 0.14 -5.85 16.93
CA GLY A 118 -0.88 -5.19 17.75
C GLY A 118 -0.79 -3.66 17.78
N ALA A 119 0.02 -3.05 16.91
CA ALA A 119 0.16 -1.61 16.78
C ALA A 119 0.05 -1.16 15.31
N LEU A 120 -0.20 0.14 15.13
CA LEU A 120 -0.24 0.76 13.81
C LEU A 120 1.13 0.73 13.12
N CYS A 121 1.12 0.86 11.80
CA CYS A 121 2.34 1.02 11.03
C CYS A 121 3.04 2.34 11.39
N PRO A 122 4.38 2.42 11.30
CA PRO A 122 5.14 3.60 11.75
C PRO A 122 4.84 4.91 11.01
N ASP A 123 4.21 4.82 9.84
CA ASP A 123 3.81 5.96 9.03
C ASP A 123 2.38 6.44 9.31
N GLU A 124 1.62 5.72 10.12
CA GLU A 124 0.27 6.13 10.53
C GLU A 124 0.37 7.13 11.68
N ASP A 125 0.19 8.41 11.37
CA ASP A 125 0.27 9.53 12.30
C ASP A 125 -1.12 10.00 12.81
N ALA A 126 -2.19 9.63 12.11
CA ALA A 126 -3.58 9.90 12.46
C ALA A 126 -4.38 8.60 12.69
N PRO A 127 -4.30 7.99 13.90
CA PRO A 127 -4.96 6.73 14.24
C PRO A 127 -6.46 6.68 13.95
N GLU A 128 -7.15 7.82 14.03
CA GLU A 128 -8.58 7.95 13.76
C GLU A 128 -8.97 7.66 12.29
N ASN A 129 -8.01 7.77 11.37
CA ASN A 129 -8.22 7.47 9.96
C ASN A 129 -8.05 5.98 9.65
N VAL A 130 -7.43 5.22 10.56
CA VAL A 130 -7.22 3.78 10.40
C VAL A 130 -8.51 3.01 10.73
N VAL A 131 -8.88 2.07 9.86
CA VAL A 131 -10.00 1.16 10.13
C VAL A 131 -9.74 0.37 11.41
N THR A 132 -10.66 0.46 12.36
CA THR A 132 -10.52 -0.17 13.69
C THR A 132 -10.14 -1.64 13.58
N GLY A 133 -9.13 -2.05 14.36
CA GLY A 133 -8.62 -3.42 14.37
C GLY A 133 -7.55 -3.74 13.31
N HIS A 134 -7.17 -2.77 12.48
CA HIS A 134 -6.13 -2.92 11.45
C HIS A 134 -4.92 -2.03 11.71
N GLN A 135 -3.80 -2.30 11.02
CA GLN A 135 -2.52 -1.59 11.23
C GLN A 135 -2.32 -0.37 10.32
N PHE A 136 -2.98 -0.32 9.16
CA PHE A 136 -2.88 0.79 8.20
C PHE A 136 -4.18 1.01 7.43
N THR A 137 -4.33 2.17 6.81
CA THR A 137 -5.41 2.46 5.86
C THR A 137 -4.95 3.47 4.81
N TYR A 138 -5.19 3.16 3.54
CA TYR A 138 -5.13 4.10 2.43
C TYR A 138 -6.54 4.47 2.00
N SER A 139 -6.79 5.77 1.84
CA SER A 139 -8.02 6.31 1.25
C SER A 139 -7.77 6.69 -0.21
N ILE A 140 -8.50 6.04 -1.13
CA ILE A 140 -8.32 6.19 -2.57
C ILE A 140 -9.37 7.15 -3.12
N GLN A 141 -8.91 8.32 -3.56
CA GLN A 141 -9.75 9.39 -4.11
C GLN A 141 -9.54 9.56 -5.62
N ASP A 142 -10.43 8.94 -6.39
CA ASP A 142 -10.43 8.99 -7.84
C ASP A 142 -11.54 9.94 -8.33
N VAL A 143 -11.35 11.25 -8.13
CA VAL A 143 -12.40 12.26 -8.38
C VAL A 143 -12.76 12.45 -9.86
N HIS A 144 -11.81 12.24 -10.78
CA HIS A 144 -12.03 12.50 -12.21
C HIS A 144 -12.57 11.28 -12.95
N GLN A 145 -11.99 10.11 -12.72
CA GLN A 145 -12.34 8.86 -13.40
C GLN A 145 -11.95 7.66 -12.54
N PRO A 146 -12.63 6.51 -12.67
CA PRO A 146 -12.18 5.26 -12.06
C PRO A 146 -10.77 4.90 -12.54
N ARG A 147 -9.91 4.42 -11.64
CA ARG A 147 -8.53 3.99 -12.00
C ARG A 147 -8.19 2.65 -11.39
N PHE A 148 -7.22 1.99 -12.02
CA PHE A 148 -6.57 0.83 -11.44
C PHE A 148 -5.43 1.24 -10.53
N TRP A 149 -5.42 0.62 -9.36
CA TRP A 149 -4.39 0.72 -8.35
C TRP A 149 -3.70 -0.64 -8.18
N TYR A 150 -2.41 -0.59 -7.87
CA TYR A 150 -1.52 -1.73 -7.87
C TYR A 150 -0.85 -1.83 -6.52
N ILE A 151 -0.92 -3.01 -5.92
CA ILE A 151 -0.40 -3.26 -4.58
C ILE A 151 0.81 -4.18 -4.71
N SER A 152 1.91 -3.82 -4.07
CA SER A 152 3.15 -4.60 -4.12
C SER A 152 3.93 -4.51 -2.81
N LEU A 153 4.67 -5.57 -2.50
CA LEU A 153 5.69 -5.59 -1.46
C LEU A 153 7.07 -5.57 -2.12
N VAL A 154 7.99 -4.78 -1.57
CA VAL A 154 9.34 -4.64 -2.12
C VAL A 154 10.39 -4.54 -1.02
N ALA A 155 11.50 -5.25 -1.21
CA ALA A 155 12.66 -5.29 -0.32
C ALA A 155 13.56 -4.05 -0.51
N CYS A 156 12.96 -2.87 -0.47
CA CYS A 156 13.64 -1.58 -0.47
C CYS A 156 13.20 -0.78 0.74
N HIS A 157 14.07 0.09 1.22
CA HIS A 157 13.75 1.09 2.24
C HIS A 157 14.41 2.42 1.88
N ARG A 158 13.89 3.51 2.45
CA ARG A 158 14.53 4.83 2.37
C ARG A 158 15.41 5.00 3.60
N ASP A 159 16.69 5.25 3.39
CA ASP A 159 17.61 5.56 4.48
C ASP A 159 17.17 6.88 5.13
N PRO A 160 16.87 6.92 6.44
CA PRO A 160 16.28 8.09 7.08
C PRO A 160 17.28 9.24 7.31
N VAL A 161 18.59 9.00 7.09
CA VAL A 161 19.65 10.00 7.27
C VAL A 161 20.05 10.59 5.91
N THR A 162 20.23 9.74 4.90
CA THR A 162 20.67 10.16 3.56
C THR A 162 19.51 10.37 2.59
N CYS A 163 18.31 9.90 2.94
CA CYS A 163 17.11 9.91 2.10
C CYS A 163 17.27 9.16 0.76
N GLU A 164 18.30 8.32 0.64
CA GLU A 164 18.52 7.46 -0.52
C GLU A 164 17.76 6.14 -0.40
N TRP A 165 17.27 5.65 -1.53
CA TRP A 165 16.65 4.32 -1.63
C TRP A 165 17.71 3.22 -1.63
N ARG A 166 17.56 2.26 -0.72
CA ARG A 166 18.50 1.16 -0.49
C ARG A 166 17.78 -0.18 -0.54
N HIS A 167 18.52 -1.21 -0.93
CA HIS A 167 18.07 -2.59 -0.84
C HIS A 167 18.12 -3.07 0.60
N THR A 168 17.11 -3.81 0.99
CA THR A 168 17.03 -4.43 2.31
C THR A 168 17.88 -5.68 2.34
N ARG A 169 18.97 -5.62 3.08
CA ARG A 169 19.96 -6.71 3.16
C ARG A 169 19.64 -7.74 4.24
N GLN A 170 18.94 -7.32 5.29
CA GLN A 170 18.52 -8.19 6.37
C GLN A 170 17.20 -8.88 5.97
N PRO A 171 17.15 -10.22 5.92
CA PRO A 171 15.93 -10.93 5.58
C PRO A 171 14.81 -10.64 6.59
N ILE A 172 13.65 -10.25 6.08
CA ILE A 172 12.43 -10.04 6.86
C ILE A 172 11.30 -10.91 6.31
N SER A 173 10.45 -11.37 7.21
CA SER A 173 9.23 -12.11 6.88
C SER A 173 8.01 -11.36 7.41
N VAL A 174 7.05 -11.12 6.51
CA VAL A 174 5.80 -10.40 6.82
C VAL A 174 4.61 -11.29 6.52
N GLN A 175 3.64 -11.30 7.42
CA GLN A 175 2.32 -11.86 7.18
C GLN A 175 1.40 -10.70 6.83
N TYR A 176 0.66 -10.84 5.73
CA TYR A 176 -0.28 -9.82 5.30
C TYR A 176 -1.71 -10.36 5.25
N ASP A 177 -2.63 -9.50 5.64
CA ASP A 177 -4.09 -9.65 5.56
C ASP A 177 -4.63 -8.26 5.17
N ILE A 178 -4.90 -8.07 3.88
CA ILE A 178 -5.21 -6.77 3.27
C ILE A 178 -6.56 -6.83 2.60
N TRP A 179 -7.41 -5.87 2.93
CA TRP A 179 -8.76 -5.71 2.41
C TRP A 179 -8.80 -4.55 1.42
N LEU A 180 -9.47 -4.77 0.28
CA LEU A 180 -9.74 -3.77 -0.73
C LEU A 180 -11.25 -3.64 -0.90
N VAL A 181 -11.76 -2.42 -0.76
CA VAL A 181 -13.19 -2.14 -0.82
C VAL A 181 -13.47 -0.85 -1.58
N ASN A 182 -14.57 -0.82 -2.32
CA ASN A 182 -15.15 0.43 -2.79
C ASN A 182 -16.11 0.95 -1.70
N GLY A 183 -15.97 2.21 -1.30
CA GLY A 183 -16.77 2.85 -0.24
C GLY A 183 -16.16 2.73 1.15
N ASP A 184 -16.75 3.46 2.11
CA ASP A 184 -16.26 3.52 3.49
C ASP A 184 -16.55 2.21 4.26
N PRO A 185 -15.52 1.44 4.68
CA PRO A 185 -15.70 0.19 5.43
C PRO A 185 -16.38 0.40 6.79
N ARG A 186 -16.42 1.62 7.32
CA ARG A 186 -17.13 1.97 8.56
C ARG A 186 -18.64 2.12 8.36
N LYS A 187 -19.11 2.21 7.11
CA LYS A 187 -20.50 2.53 6.74
C LYS A 187 -21.23 1.41 5.98
N ARG A 188 -20.87 0.13 6.22
CA ARG A 188 -21.36 -1.12 5.56
C ARG A 188 -22.88 -1.29 5.28
N ALA A 189 -23.76 -0.33 5.58
CA ALA A 189 -25.22 -0.46 5.49
C ALA A 189 -25.93 0.43 4.44
N GLN A 190 -25.25 1.27 3.64
CA GLN A 190 -25.95 2.38 2.97
C GLN A 190 -26.38 2.23 1.49
N ASN A 191 -25.80 1.39 0.62
CA ASN A 191 -26.40 1.22 -0.73
C ASN A 191 -25.97 -0.05 -1.54
N PRO A 192 -26.85 -1.05 -1.75
CA PRO A 192 -26.55 -2.29 -2.50
C PRO A 192 -26.06 -2.16 -3.94
N LEU A 193 -26.40 -1.06 -4.62
CA LEU A 193 -26.26 -0.94 -6.08
C LEU A 193 -24.98 -0.20 -6.51
N GLU A 194 -24.27 0.44 -5.58
CA GLU A 194 -23.03 1.15 -5.89
C GLU A 194 -21.81 0.21 -5.95
N TYR A 195 -21.87 -1.01 -5.40
CA TYR A 195 -20.68 -1.84 -5.16
C TYR A 195 -20.35 -2.90 -6.21
N GLN A 196 -21.07 -2.97 -7.33
CA GLN A 196 -20.74 -3.93 -8.39
C GLN A 196 -19.59 -3.38 -9.24
N PHE A 197 -18.47 -4.09 -9.46
CA PHE A 197 -17.76 -4.22 -10.75
C PHE A 197 -16.45 -5.05 -10.72
N SER A 198 -16.15 -5.57 -11.93
CA SER A 198 -15.08 -6.41 -12.51
C SER A 198 -13.75 -6.64 -11.77
N PHE A 199 -13.45 -7.90 -11.46
CA PHE A 199 -12.10 -8.41 -11.18
C PHE A 199 -11.61 -9.26 -12.38
N ASP A 200 -10.36 -9.05 -12.81
CA ASP A 200 -9.65 -9.99 -13.69
C ASP A 200 -8.76 -10.88 -12.81
N GLU A 201 -9.12 -12.15 -12.69
CA GLU A 201 -8.28 -13.18 -12.07
C GLU A 201 -7.27 -13.67 -13.11
N GLN A 202 -5.97 -13.48 -12.87
CA GLN A 202 -4.94 -14.09 -13.72
C GLN A 202 -4.47 -15.40 -13.06
N VAL A 203 -4.81 -16.51 -13.73
CA VAL A 203 -4.36 -17.88 -13.47
C VAL A 203 -2.95 -18.10 -14.02
#